data_AF-A0A7C3DUT3-F1
#
_entry.id   AF-A0A7C3DUT3-F1
#
_cell.length_a   1.000
_cell.length_b   1.000
_cell.length_c   1.000
_cell.angle_alpha   90.00
_cell.angle_beta   90.00
_cell.angle_gamma   90.00
#
_symmetry.space_group_name_H-M   'P 1'
#
loop_
_entity.id
_entity.type
_entity.pdbx_description
1 polymer ?
#
loop_
_entity_poly.entity_id
_entity_poly.type
_entity_poly.pdbx_seq_one_letter_code
_entity_poly.pdbx_strand_id
1 'polypeptide(L)'
;MNLQDLSLESTWVLQVSPEPVWEALSDIPNWPRWWPSFQSVLEVQLGQRDGVEAVFRINEQELRICGVRPMELLEAHTAQVLYRCTLEQEEGHTFIHLSARGYQSEKHFAQCMSTGARGLAGHLGVRLVEVGSWNSTTDLNIFPE
;
A
#
# COMPACT_ATOMS: atom_id res chain seq x y z
N MET A 1 -11.10 -22.71 -9.64
CA MET A 1 -9.75 -22.97 -9.10
C MET A 1 -9.75 -22.42 -7.69
N ASN A 2 -9.62 -23.30 -6.70
CA ASN A 2 -9.87 -23.03 -5.29
C ASN A 2 -8.56 -22.56 -4.66
N LEU A 3 -8.36 -21.25 -4.54
CA LEU A 3 -7.23 -20.65 -3.83
C LEU A 3 -7.80 -20.12 -2.52
N GLN A 4 -7.35 -20.70 -1.42
CA GLN A 4 -7.67 -20.23 -0.07
C GLN A 4 -7.40 -18.72 0.03
N ASP A 5 -8.33 -18.02 0.67
CA ASP A 5 -8.37 -16.58 0.93
C ASP A 5 -7.22 -16.09 1.83
N LEU A 6 -5.97 -16.31 1.42
CA LEU A 6 -4.82 -15.84 2.18
C LEU A 6 -4.68 -14.33 1.96
N SER A 7 -4.85 -13.57 3.04
CA SER A 7 -4.46 -12.17 3.12
C SER A 7 -3.07 -12.08 3.75
N LEU A 8 -2.19 -11.33 3.12
CA LEU A 8 -0.87 -11.00 3.66
C LEU A 8 -0.89 -9.58 4.20
N GLU A 9 -0.27 -9.37 5.35
CA GLU A 9 -0.28 -8.08 6.04
C GLU A 9 1.13 -7.58 6.38
N SER A 10 1.27 -6.25 6.42
CA SER A 10 2.44 -5.54 6.87
C SER A 10 2.04 -4.29 7.64
N THR A 11 2.63 -4.07 8.81
CA THR A 11 2.51 -2.80 9.54
C THR A 11 3.81 -2.02 9.52
N TRP A 12 3.79 -0.79 9.02
CA TRP A 12 4.92 0.13 9.12
C TRP A 12 4.62 1.20 10.16
N VAL A 13 5.60 1.56 10.97
CA VAL A 13 5.43 2.61 11.99
C VAL A 13 6.47 3.70 11.76
N LEU A 14 6.01 4.91 11.46
CA LEU A 14 6.85 6.09 11.24
C LEU A 14 6.59 7.15 12.32
N GLN A 15 7.64 7.80 12.81
CA GLN A 15 7.52 8.90 13.77
C GLN A 15 7.24 10.23 13.03
N VAL A 16 6.01 10.39 12.54
CA VAL A 16 5.54 11.54 11.74
C VAL A 16 4.01 11.64 11.83
N SER A 17 3.45 12.81 11.51
CA SER A 17 2.00 12.97 11.29
C SER A 17 1.54 12.22 10.02
N PRO A 18 0.24 11.89 9.89
CA PRO A 18 -0.25 11.10 8.75
C PRO A 18 -0.23 11.85 7.42
N GLU A 19 -0.21 13.19 7.43
CA GLU A 19 -0.29 14.01 6.21
C GLU A 19 0.89 13.76 5.22
N PRO A 20 2.17 13.88 5.61
CA PRO A 20 3.29 13.55 4.70
C PRO A 20 3.28 12.11 4.20
N VAL A 21 2.79 11.17 5.03
CA VAL A 21 2.65 9.77 4.66
C VAL A 21 1.57 9.60 3.60
N TRP A 22 0.42 10.25 3.80
CA TRP A 22 -0.67 10.25 2.83
C TRP A 22 -0.27 10.89 1.51
N GLU A 23 0.42 12.02 1.53
CA GLU A 23 0.93 12.67 0.31
C GLU A 23 1.81 11.72 -0.50
N ALA A 24 2.77 11.04 0.15
CA ALA A 24 3.65 10.09 -0.52
C ALA A 24 2.93 8.82 -1.04
N LEU A 25 1.94 8.32 -0.29
CA LEU A 25 1.16 7.13 -0.68
C LEU A 25 0.17 7.44 -1.80
N SER A 26 -0.48 8.61 -1.78
CA SER A 26 -1.47 9.02 -2.78
C SER A 26 -0.84 9.57 -4.07
N ASP A 27 0.43 9.98 -4.02
CA ASP A 27 1.23 10.34 -5.20
C ASP A 27 1.78 9.11 -5.95
N ILE A 28 0.84 8.27 -6.42
CA ILE A 28 1.09 6.98 -7.08
C ILE A 28 2.11 7.09 -8.24
N PRO A 29 2.04 8.08 -9.15
CA PRO A 29 3.04 8.24 -10.21
C PRO A 29 4.48 8.35 -9.72
N ASN A 30 4.69 8.81 -8.47
CA ASN A 30 6.01 9.03 -7.90
C ASN A 30 6.47 7.94 -6.93
N TRP A 31 5.71 6.86 -6.74
CA TRP A 31 6.16 5.68 -5.99
C TRP A 31 7.56 5.18 -6.39
N PRO A 32 7.97 5.13 -7.68
CA PRO A 32 9.32 4.68 -8.06
C PRO A 32 10.47 5.49 -7.43
N ARG A 33 10.21 6.72 -6.96
CA ARG A 33 11.23 7.54 -6.31
C ARG A 33 11.65 7.01 -4.95
N TRP A 34 10.79 6.26 -4.29
CA TRP A 34 11.01 5.82 -2.92
C TRP A 34 10.72 4.35 -2.69
N TRP A 35 9.89 3.70 -3.51
CA TRP A 35 9.49 2.31 -3.35
C TRP A 35 10.13 1.43 -4.44
N PRO A 36 11.24 0.72 -4.15
CA PRO A 36 12.06 0.07 -5.19
C PRO A 36 11.36 -1.05 -5.97
N SER A 37 10.27 -1.61 -5.44
CA SER A 37 9.48 -2.64 -6.12
C SER A 37 8.67 -2.11 -7.30
N PHE A 38 8.46 -0.79 -7.37
CA PHE A 38 7.85 -0.13 -8.52
C PHE A 38 8.95 0.48 -9.40
N GLN A 39 9.31 -0.24 -10.46
CA GLN A 39 10.30 0.23 -11.44
C GLN A 39 9.72 1.30 -12.36
N SER A 40 8.42 1.24 -12.63
CA SER A 40 7.70 2.25 -13.41
C SER A 40 6.26 2.35 -12.94
N VAL A 41 5.75 3.58 -12.95
CA VAL A 41 4.33 3.89 -12.76
C VAL A 41 3.93 4.93 -13.79
N LEU A 42 2.90 4.63 -14.58
CA LEU A 42 2.39 5.49 -15.64
C LEU A 42 0.88 5.66 -15.45
N GLU A 43 0.39 6.89 -15.37
CA GLU A 43 -1.05 7.14 -15.42
C GLU A 43 -1.59 6.76 -16.81
N VAL A 44 -2.60 5.89 -16.82
CA VAL A 44 -3.28 5.41 -18.04
C VAL A 44 -4.64 6.08 -18.16
N GLN A 45 -5.31 6.29 -17.03
CA GLN A 45 -6.62 6.93 -16.96
C GLN A 45 -6.72 7.77 -15.71
N LEU A 46 -7.16 9.02 -15.87
CA LEU A 46 -7.50 9.88 -14.75
C LEU A 46 -8.73 9.35 -14.02
N GLY A 47 -8.69 9.36 -12.69
CA GLY A 47 -9.82 8.98 -11.86
C GLY A 47 -10.91 10.06 -11.80
N GLN A 48 -11.91 9.79 -10.98
CA GLN A 48 -12.90 10.76 -10.52
C GLN A 48 -12.22 11.83 -9.63
N ARG A 49 -13.00 12.81 -9.17
CA ARG A 49 -12.48 13.93 -8.37
C ARG A 49 -11.80 13.49 -7.06
N ASP A 50 -12.22 12.37 -6.49
CA ASP A 50 -11.67 11.74 -5.30
C ASP A 50 -10.52 10.75 -5.60
N GLY A 51 -10.18 10.55 -6.88
CA GLY A 51 -9.14 9.64 -7.34
C GLY A 51 -9.62 8.19 -7.60
N VAL A 52 -10.87 7.85 -7.27
CA VAL A 52 -11.43 6.52 -7.55
C VAL A 52 -11.57 6.31 -9.06
N GLU A 53 -11.47 5.07 -9.55
CA GLU A 53 -11.42 4.71 -10.97
C GLU A 53 -10.18 5.22 -11.73
N ALA A 54 -9.19 5.81 -11.05
CA ALA A 54 -7.90 6.07 -11.66
C ALA A 54 -7.23 4.74 -12.04
N VAL A 55 -6.58 4.71 -13.21
CA VAL A 55 -5.83 3.53 -13.67
C VAL A 55 -4.38 3.92 -13.91
N PHE A 56 -3.50 3.15 -13.31
CA PHE A 56 -2.06 3.24 -13.50
C PHE A 56 -1.54 1.93 -14.08
N ARG A 57 -0.49 2.01 -14.91
CA ARG A 57 0.33 0.86 -15.25
C ARG A 57 1.52 0.85 -14.30
N ILE A 58 1.55 -0.14 -13.41
CA ILE A 58 2.66 -0.39 -12.48
C ILE A 58 3.48 -1.56 -13.02
N ASN A 59 4.77 -1.36 -13.28
CA ASN A 59 5.59 -2.36 -13.97
C ASN A 59 4.88 -2.89 -15.24
N GLU A 60 4.41 -4.14 -15.24
CA GLU A 60 3.70 -4.78 -16.35
C GLU A 60 2.20 -5.04 -16.07
N GLN A 61 1.63 -4.46 -15.00
CA GLN A 61 0.26 -4.69 -14.55
C GLN A 61 -0.55 -3.40 -14.52
N GLU A 62 -1.87 -3.50 -14.72
CA GLU A 62 -2.79 -2.41 -14.42
C GLU A 62 -3.15 -2.43 -12.93
N LEU A 63 -3.05 -1.27 -12.29
CA LEU A 63 -3.53 -0.98 -10.95
C LEU A 63 -4.72 -0.03 -11.09
N ARG A 64 -5.86 -0.41 -10.53
CA ARG A 64 -7.09 0.39 -10.52
C ARG A 64 -7.40 0.82 -9.11
N ILE A 65 -7.62 2.11 -8.90
CA ILE A 65 -7.99 2.66 -7.60
C ILE A 65 -9.49 2.45 -7.40
N CYS A 66 -9.88 1.75 -6.34
CA CYS A 66 -11.27 1.43 -6.04
C CYS A 66 -11.78 2.05 -4.74
N GLY A 67 -10.91 2.63 -3.91
CA GLY A 67 -11.30 3.31 -2.68
C GLY A 67 -10.27 4.35 -2.25
N VAL A 68 -10.75 5.54 -1.91
CA VAL A 68 -9.92 6.63 -1.37
C VAL A 68 -10.67 7.30 -0.23
N ARG A 69 -10.04 7.38 0.95
CA ARG A 69 -10.43 8.28 2.03
C ARG A 69 -9.18 9.04 2.47
N PRO A 70 -9.13 10.37 2.29
CA PRO A 70 -7.93 11.16 2.59
C PRO A 70 -7.40 10.90 4.00
N MET A 71 -6.09 10.64 4.10
CA MET A 71 -5.36 10.31 5.33
C MET A 71 -5.85 9.06 6.08
N GLU A 72 -6.69 8.22 5.47
CA GLU A 72 -7.26 7.04 6.14
C GLU A 72 -7.14 5.76 5.31
N LEU A 73 -7.43 5.82 4.01
CA LEU A 73 -7.57 4.63 3.18
C LEU A 73 -7.16 4.89 1.72
N LEU A 74 -6.33 4.00 1.18
CA LEU A 74 -6.15 3.81 -0.25
C LEU A 74 -6.36 2.32 -0.58
N GLU A 75 -7.30 2.04 -1.47
CA GLU A 75 -7.56 0.71 -2.01
C GLU A 75 -7.37 0.68 -3.50
N ALA A 76 -6.73 -0.39 -3.95
CA ALA A 76 -6.48 -0.59 -5.35
C ALA A 76 -6.43 -2.08 -5.66
N HIS A 77 -6.65 -2.45 -6.91
CA HIS A 77 -6.53 -3.83 -7.33
C HIS A 77 -5.83 -3.96 -8.68
N THR A 78 -5.16 -5.09 -8.86
CA THR A 78 -4.76 -5.60 -10.16
C THR A 78 -5.76 -6.65 -10.62
N ALA A 79 -5.46 -7.38 -11.69
CA ALA A 79 -6.26 -8.53 -12.09
C ALA A 79 -6.22 -9.70 -11.08
N GLN A 80 -5.24 -9.71 -10.16
CA GLN A 80 -4.97 -10.86 -9.28
C GLN A 80 -4.99 -10.51 -7.80
N VAL A 81 -4.70 -9.26 -7.43
CA VAL A 81 -4.50 -8.86 -6.04
C VAL A 81 -5.35 -7.65 -5.72
N LEU A 82 -6.04 -7.71 -4.57
CA LEU A 82 -6.65 -6.55 -3.93
C LEU A 82 -5.70 -6.05 -2.84
N TYR A 83 -5.34 -4.77 -2.93
CA TYR A 83 -4.49 -4.06 -1.97
C TYR A 83 -5.34 -3.08 -1.17
N ARG A 84 -5.06 -3.00 0.12
CA ARG A 84 -5.59 -1.97 1.01
C ARG A 84 -4.45 -1.41 1.84
N CYS A 85 -4.42 -0.10 1.95
CA CYS A 85 -3.52 0.65 2.81
C CYS A 85 -4.36 1.52 3.74
N THR A 86 -4.27 1.32 5.05
CA THR A 86 -4.88 2.22 6.05
C THR A 86 -3.83 2.98 6.83
N LEU A 87 -4.22 4.16 7.30
CA LEU A 87 -3.38 5.01 8.15
C LEU A 87 -4.09 5.22 9.49
N GLU A 88 -3.35 5.02 10.58
CA GLU A 88 -3.79 5.33 11.94
C GLU A 88 -2.74 6.19 12.64
N GLN A 89 -3.17 7.11 13.50
CA GLN A 89 -2.27 7.97 14.26
C GLN A 89 -2.37 7.67 15.75
N GLU A 90 -1.22 7.41 16.38
CA GLU A 90 -1.13 7.19 17.82
C GLU A 90 0.17 7.79 18.36
N GLU A 91 0.07 8.63 19.39
CA GLU A 91 1.22 9.20 20.12
C GLU A 91 2.32 9.81 19.23
N GLY A 92 1.95 10.52 18.16
CA GLY A 92 2.91 11.14 17.22
C GLY A 92 3.58 10.17 16.23
N HIS A 93 3.10 8.93 16.17
CA HIS A 93 3.44 7.95 15.16
C HIS A 93 2.28 7.77 14.17
N THR A 94 2.63 7.49 12.92
CA THR A 94 1.68 7.03 11.90
C THR A 94 1.93 5.54 11.67
N PHE A 95 0.88 4.76 11.87
CA PHE A 95 0.80 3.34 11.55
C PHE A 95 0.23 3.21 10.14
N ILE A 96 0.93 2.46 9.30
CA ILE A 96 0.54 2.18 7.91
C ILE A 96 0.29 0.69 7.83
N HIS A 97 -0.96 0.28 7.72
CA HIS A 97 -1.34 -1.14 7.58
C HIS A 97 -1.59 -1.45 6.11
N LEU A 98 -0.79 -2.34 5.56
CA LEU A 98 -0.85 -2.78 4.17
C LEU A 98 -1.31 -4.22 4.13
N SER A 99 -2.44 -4.49 3.49
CA SER A 99 -2.95 -5.82 3.25
C SER A 99 -3.05 -6.13 1.76
N ALA A 100 -2.79 -7.39 1.40
CA ALA A 100 -2.87 -7.90 0.04
C ALA A 100 -3.56 -9.26 0.00
N ARG A 101 -4.73 -9.33 -0.63
CA ARG A 101 -5.47 -10.58 -0.85
C ARG A 101 -5.20 -11.13 -2.25
N GLY A 102 -4.86 -12.40 -2.34
CA GLY A 102 -4.53 -13.07 -3.61
C GLY A 102 -3.05 -12.97 -4.02
N TYR A 103 -2.19 -12.39 -3.17
CA TYR A 103 -0.76 -12.29 -3.41
C TYR A 103 -0.09 -13.67 -3.25
N GLN A 104 0.60 -14.14 -4.30
CA GLN A 104 0.99 -15.56 -4.39
C GLN A 104 2.26 -15.94 -3.62
N SER A 105 3.04 -14.97 -3.14
CA SER A 105 4.33 -15.23 -2.48
C SER A 105 4.52 -14.33 -1.27
N GLU A 106 4.43 -14.93 -0.09
CA GLU A 106 4.73 -14.27 1.19
C GLU A 106 6.13 -13.69 1.23
N LYS A 107 7.14 -14.45 0.79
CA LYS A 107 8.53 -13.98 0.73
C LYS A 107 8.67 -12.74 -0.15
N HIS A 108 8.04 -12.75 -1.33
CA HIS A 108 8.11 -11.60 -2.24
C HIS A 108 7.34 -10.39 -1.67
N PHE A 109 6.18 -10.62 -1.04
CA PHE A 109 5.42 -9.58 -0.35
C PHE A 109 6.26 -8.95 0.78
N ALA A 110 6.86 -9.77 1.64
CA ALA A 110 7.69 -9.30 2.75
C ALA A 110 8.88 -8.44 2.26
N GLN A 111 9.52 -8.84 1.16
CA GLN A 111 10.59 -8.05 0.54
C GLN A 111 10.08 -6.73 -0.04
N CYS A 112 8.97 -6.76 -0.77
CA CYS A 112 8.35 -5.57 -1.36
C CYS A 112 7.96 -4.55 -0.29
N MET A 113 7.29 -5.00 0.76
CA MET A 113 6.82 -4.15 1.84
C MET A 113 7.98 -3.65 2.72
N SER A 114 8.98 -4.50 3.04
CA SER A 114 10.17 -4.08 3.79
C SER A 114 10.99 -3.00 3.09
N THR A 115 11.07 -3.06 1.76
CA THR A 115 11.78 -2.05 0.96
C THR A 115 10.96 -0.79 0.81
N GLY A 116 9.62 -0.91 0.69
CA GLY A 116 8.68 0.22 0.75
C GLY A 116 8.78 0.99 2.06
N ALA A 117 8.70 0.31 3.22
CA ALA A 117 8.79 0.94 4.54
C ALA A 117 10.07 1.78 4.71
N ARG A 118 11.22 1.18 4.37
CA ARG A 118 12.53 1.86 4.42
C ARG A 118 12.62 3.01 3.42
N GLY A 119 12.10 2.78 2.23
CA GLY A 119 12.05 3.75 1.16
C GLY A 119 11.25 5.00 1.53
N LEU A 120 10.05 4.80 2.06
CA LEU A 120 9.16 5.87 2.51
C LEU A 120 9.81 6.67 3.65
N ALA A 121 10.35 5.98 4.66
CA ALA A 121 11.06 6.63 5.76
C ALA A 121 12.23 7.49 5.26
N GLY A 122 13.03 6.95 4.33
CA GLY A 122 14.14 7.67 3.72
C GLY A 122 13.70 8.87 2.88
N HIS A 123 12.62 8.71 2.12
CA HIS A 123 12.04 9.78 1.30
C HIS A 123 11.53 10.95 2.14
N LEU A 124 10.86 10.65 3.26
CA LEU A 124 10.34 11.65 4.19
C LEU A 124 11.41 12.18 5.15
N GLY A 125 12.58 11.53 5.25
CA GLY A 125 13.62 11.90 6.20
C GLY A 125 13.23 11.66 7.67
N VAL A 126 12.38 10.67 7.93
CA VAL A 126 11.81 10.38 9.26
C VAL A 126 12.29 9.05 9.81
N ARG A 127 12.11 8.85 11.12
CA ARG A 127 12.47 7.61 11.80
C ARG A 127 11.45 6.51 11.50
N LEU A 128 11.95 5.39 11.00
CA LEU A 128 11.24 4.12 10.91
C LEU A 128 11.36 3.35 12.23
N VAL A 129 10.24 3.12 12.90
CA VAL A 129 10.15 2.41 14.18
C VAL A 129 9.94 0.91 13.96
N GLU A 130 9.10 0.53 13.01
CA GLU A 130 8.83 -0.88 12.66
C GLU A 130 8.84 -1.10 11.15
N VAL A 131 9.58 -2.13 10.71
CA VAL A 131 9.74 -2.53 9.29
C VAL A 131 8.88 -3.75 8.98
N GLY A 132 7.55 -3.62 9.07
CA GLY A 132 6.62 -4.69 8.72
C GLY A 132 6.60 -5.84 9.74
N SER A 133 5.53 -5.95 10.53
CA SER A 133 5.11 -7.24 11.12
C SER A 133 4.39 -8.06 10.04
N TRP A 134 4.83 -9.31 9.83
CA TRP A 134 4.30 -10.19 8.78
C TRP A 134 3.37 -11.21 9.39
N ASN A 135 2.08 -11.10 9.06
CA ASN A 135 1.10 -12.12 9.40
C ASN A 135 0.39 -12.57 8.13
N SER A 136 0.18 -13.88 8.02
CA SER A 136 -0.76 -14.46 7.07
C SER A 136 -2.05 -14.75 7.82
N THR A 137 -3.18 -14.27 7.30
CA THR A 137 -4.48 -14.43 7.96
C THR A 137 -5.54 -14.82 6.94
N THR A 138 -6.53 -15.56 7.42
CA THR A 138 -7.75 -15.93 6.68
C THR A 138 -8.94 -15.07 7.11
N ASP A 139 -8.72 -14.01 7.90
CA ASP A 139 -9.79 -13.13 8.36
C ASP A 139 -10.35 -12.34 7.17
N LEU A 140 -11.60 -12.63 6.80
CA LEU A 140 -12.27 -11.97 5.70
C LEU A 140 -12.64 -10.51 6.02
N ASN A 141 -12.64 -10.11 7.31
CA ASN A 141 -13.01 -8.76 7.73
C ASN A 141 -11.95 -7.69 7.41
N ILE A 142 -10.77 -8.09 6.93
CA ILE A 142 -9.70 -7.17 6.50
C ILE A 142 -10.14 -6.37 5.27
N PHE A 143 -11.10 -6.90 4.51
CA PHE A 143 -11.78 -6.26 3.41
C PHE A 143 -13.30 -6.40 3.63
N PRO A 144 -13.90 -5.66 4.58
CA PRO A 144 -15.35 -5.68 4.73
C PRO A 144 -15.99 -5.15 3.45
N GLU A 145 -17.08 -5.81 3.06
CA GLU A 145 -17.88 -5.54 1.85
C GLU A 145 -18.37 -4.08 1.74
#